data_AF-A0A212CC40-F1
#
_entry.id   AF-A0A212CC40-F1
#
_cell.length_a   1.000
_cell.length_b   1.000
_cell.length_c   1.000
_cell.angle_alpha   90.00
_cell.angle_beta   90.00
_cell.angle_gamma   90.00
#
_symmetry.space_group_name_H-M   'P 1'
#
loop_
_entity.id
_entity.type
_entity.pdbx_description
1 polymer ?
#
loop_
_entity_poly.entity_id
_entity_poly.type
_entity_poly.pdbx_seq_one_letter_code
_entity_poly.pdbx_strand_id
1 'polypeptide(L)'
;MAAPLALVLVVAVTVRAALFRSSLAEFISERVEVVSPLSSWKRVVEGLSLLDLGVSPYSGAVFHETPLIIYLFHFLIDYAELVFMITDALTAIALYFAIQDFNKVVVAFFLQLNSRTPASGASVLPPLLQLSS
;
A
#
# COMPACT_ATOMS: atom_id res chain seq x y z
N MET A 1 16.08 8.32 -13.64
CA MET A 1 16.02 9.47 -12.72
C MET A 1 15.37 9.00 -11.42
N ALA A 2 16.14 8.79 -10.35
CA ALA A 2 15.64 8.29 -9.05
C ALA A 2 15.11 9.41 -8.12
N ALA A 3 15.39 10.67 -8.44
CA ALA A 3 14.95 11.85 -7.71
C ALA A 3 13.42 11.93 -7.43
N PRO A 4 12.51 11.64 -8.39
CA PRO A 4 11.08 11.69 -8.10
C PRO A 4 10.64 10.59 -7.13
N LEU A 5 11.22 9.39 -7.21
CA LEU A 5 10.91 8.29 -6.29
C LEU A 5 11.37 8.60 -4.87
N ALA A 6 12.60 9.11 -4.71
CA ALA A 6 13.12 9.49 -3.40
C ALA A 6 12.25 10.57 -2.72
N LEU A 7 11.79 11.57 -3.49
CA LEU A 7 10.89 12.60 -2.98
C LEU A 7 9.53 12.02 -2.55
N VAL A 8 8.93 11.14 -3.37
CA VAL A 8 7.67 10.46 -3.02
C VAL A 8 7.82 9.63 -1.75
N LEU A 9 8.93 8.90 -1.59
CA LEU A 9 9.19 8.11 -0.39
C LEU A 9 9.35 8.99 0.86
N VAL A 10 10.12 10.09 0.76
CA VAL A 10 10.29 11.03 1.89
C VAL A 10 8.96 11.64 2.28
N VAL A 11 8.15 12.09 1.31
CA VAL A 11 6.81 12.63 1.57
C VAL A 11 5.91 11.57 2.19
N ALA A 12 5.86 10.35 1.64
CA ALA A 12 5.02 9.27 2.15
C ALA A 12 5.37 8.91 3.60
N VAL A 13 6.66 8.74 3.92
CA VAL A 13 7.13 8.46 5.28
C VAL A 13 6.80 9.61 6.23
N THR A 14 7.01 10.85 5.80
CA THR A 14 6.71 12.04 6.61
C THR A 14 5.22 12.14 6.92
N VAL A 15 4.36 11.95 5.92
CA VAL A 15 2.91 11.95 6.09
C VAL A 15 2.48 10.82 7.01
N ARG A 16 3.01 9.60 6.83
CA ARG A 16 2.70 8.45 7.69
C ARG A 16 3.10 8.73 9.14
N ALA A 17 4.29 9.24 9.39
CA ALA A 17 4.76 9.61 10.73
C ALA A 17 3.90 10.72 11.37
N ALA A 18 3.48 11.71 10.58
CA ALA A 18 2.59 12.76 11.06
C ALA A 18 1.20 12.21 11.43
N LEU A 19 0.65 11.31 10.63
CA LEU A 19 -0.63 10.65 10.88
C LEU A 19 -0.59 9.77 12.14
N PHE A 20 0.47 8.99 12.34
CA PHE A 20 0.64 8.16 13.54
C PHE A 20 0.68 8.98 14.84
N ARG A 21 1.22 10.20 14.79
CA ARG A 21 1.27 11.11 15.95
C ARG A 21 -0.02 11.91 16.15
N SER A 22 -0.95 11.85 15.20
CA SER A 22 -2.21 12.61 15.25
C SER A 22 -3.33 11.79 15.89
N SER A 23 -4.32 12.46 16.47
CA SER A 23 -5.54 11.83 16.99
C SER A 23 -6.48 11.29 15.90
N LEU A 24 -6.11 11.47 14.62
CA LEU A 24 -6.95 11.07 13.50
C LEU A 24 -7.08 9.55 13.39
N ALA A 25 -6.03 8.80 13.73
CA ALA A 25 -6.05 7.35 13.73
C ALA A 25 -7.09 6.79 14.72
N GLU A 26 -7.13 7.34 15.93
CA GLU A 26 -8.10 6.97 16.96
C GLU A 26 -9.52 7.31 16.50
N PHE A 27 -9.74 8.53 16.01
CA PHE A 27 -11.04 8.99 15.52
C PHE A 27 -11.61 8.11 14.40
N ILE A 28 -10.77 7.70 13.44
CA ILE A 28 -11.19 6.85 12.31
C ILE A 28 -11.47 5.43 12.79
N SER A 29 -10.68 4.92 13.74
CA SER A 29 -10.81 3.53 14.23
C SER A 29 -12.16 3.23 14.91
N GLU A 30 -12.83 4.27 15.41
CA GLU A 30 -14.14 4.16 16.04
C GLU A 30 -15.31 4.15 15.05
N ARG A 31 -15.06 4.44 13.77
CA ARG A 31 -16.13 4.55 12.76
C ARG A 31 -16.38 3.22 12.09
N VAL A 32 -17.60 2.70 12.30
CA VAL A 32 -18.08 1.44 11.71
C VAL A 32 -18.13 1.44 10.18
N GLU A 33 -18.12 2.63 9.56
CA GLU A 33 -18.11 2.79 8.09
C GLU A 33 -16.75 2.47 7.46
N VAL A 34 -15.67 2.70 8.21
CA VAL A 34 -14.29 2.55 7.72
C VAL A 34 -13.67 1.24 8.24
N VAL A 35 -14.20 0.72 9.34
CA VAL A 35 -13.65 -0.43 10.04
C VAL A 35 -14.60 -1.62 9.92
N SER A 36 -14.17 -2.64 9.19
CA SER A 36 -14.94 -3.88 9.13
C SER A 36 -14.91 -4.59 10.49
N PRO A 37 -16.04 -5.11 10.99
CA PRO A 37 -16.07 -5.89 12.23
C PRO A 37 -15.28 -7.19 12.16
N LEU A 38 -14.85 -7.62 10.96
CA LEU A 38 -14.23 -8.92 10.75
C LEU A 38 -12.70 -8.86 10.64
N SER A 39 -12.14 -7.83 10.00
CA SER A 39 -10.71 -7.74 9.66
C SER A 39 -9.99 -6.48 10.17
N SER A 40 -10.53 -5.83 11.20
CA SER A 40 -9.93 -4.59 11.70
C SER A 40 -8.68 -4.81 12.56
N TRP A 41 -7.78 -3.82 12.52
CA TRP A 41 -6.58 -3.78 13.38
C TRP A 41 -6.91 -3.94 14.86
N LYS A 42 -8.04 -3.37 15.31
CA LYS A 42 -8.54 -3.49 16.68
C LYS A 42 -8.70 -4.94 17.14
N ARG A 43 -9.09 -5.84 16.24
CA ARG A 43 -9.23 -7.27 16.55
C ARG A 43 -7.92 -8.00 16.67
N VAL A 44 -6.90 -7.57 15.92
CA VAL A 44 -5.53 -8.08 16.10
C VAL A 44 -5.05 -7.72 17.51
N VAL A 45 -5.23 -6.46 17.91
CA VAL A 45 -4.88 -5.98 19.27
C VAL A 45 -5.66 -6.73 20.35
N GLU A 46 -6.98 -6.86 20.20
CA GLU A 46 -7.83 -7.58 21.15
C GLU A 46 -7.50 -9.08 21.22
N GLY A 47 -7.28 -9.72 20.06
CA GLY A 47 -6.87 -11.12 19.98
C GLY A 47 -5.53 -11.38 20.67
N LEU A 48 -4.55 -10.49 20.49
CA LEU A 48 -3.27 -10.55 21.20
C LEU A 48 -3.45 -10.37 22.71
N SER A 49 -4.31 -9.44 23.13
CA SER A 49 -4.63 -9.23 24.54
C SER A 49 -5.21 -10.50 25.19
N LEU A 50 -6.09 -11.21 24.48
CA LEU A 50 -6.63 -12.50 24.93
C LEU A 50 -5.54 -13.56 25.03
N LEU A 51 -4.66 -13.63 24.02
CA LEU A 51 -3.53 -14.56 24.00
C LEU A 51 -2.62 -14.35 25.21
N ASP A 52 -2.30 -13.10 25.54
CA ASP A 52 -1.45 -12.73 26.68
C ASP A 52 -2.11 -13.09 28.03
N LEU A 53 -3.44 -13.07 28.09
CA LEU A 53 -4.23 -13.51 29.26
C LEU A 53 -4.41 -15.04 29.33
N GLY A 54 -3.84 -15.81 28.39
CA GLY A 54 -3.98 -17.27 28.33
C GLY A 54 -5.36 -17.74 27.85
N VAL A 55 -6.17 -16.84 27.30
CA VAL A 55 -7.47 -17.16 26.69
C VAL A 55 -7.25 -17.34 25.19
N SER A 56 -7.87 -18.37 24.60
CA SER A 56 -7.76 -18.58 23.16
C SER A 56 -8.36 -17.38 22.39
N PRO A 57 -7.60 -16.73 21.48
CA PRO A 57 -8.10 -15.60 20.67
C PRO A 57 -9.24 -15.98 19.71
N TYR A 58 -9.43 -17.28 19.49
CA TYR A 58 -10.49 -17.86 18.69
C TYR A 58 -11.78 -18.09 19.49
N SER A 59 -11.71 -18.01 20.82
CA SER A 59 -12.88 -18.04 21.68
C SER A 59 -13.70 -16.77 21.45
N GLY A 60 -15.00 -16.92 21.23
CA GLY A 60 -15.91 -15.78 21.01
C GLY A 60 -15.80 -15.12 19.64
N ALA A 61 -15.19 -15.80 18.66
CA ALA A 61 -15.04 -15.30 17.30
C ALA A 61 -14.41 -13.91 17.25
N VAL A 62 -13.37 -13.63 18.05
CA VAL A 62 -12.65 -12.33 18.05
C VAL A 62 -11.59 -12.29 16.95
N PHE A 63 -10.93 -13.41 16.69
CA PHE A 63 -9.90 -13.51 15.65
C PHE A 63 -10.25 -14.61 14.65
N HIS A 64 -10.10 -14.31 13.36
CA HIS A 64 -10.53 -15.21 12.28
C HIS A 64 -9.39 -15.63 11.34
N GLU A 65 -8.20 -15.05 11.52
CA GLU A 65 -7.04 -15.41 10.71
C GLU A 65 -6.34 -16.65 11.27
N THR A 66 -5.45 -17.24 10.47
CA THR A 66 -4.74 -18.47 10.85
C THR A 66 -3.92 -18.31 12.14
N PRO A 67 -3.73 -19.39 12.95
CA PRO A 67 -2.95 -19.34 14.19
C PRO A 67 -1.52 -18.82 14.02
N LEU A 68 -0.89 -19.08 12.88
CA LEU A 68 0.45 -18.56 12.59
C LEU A 68 0.49 -17.03 12.58
N ILE A 69 -0.57 -16.40 12.06
CA ILE A 69 -0.65 -14.95 11.90
C ILE A 69 -0.73 -14.24 13.25
N ILE A 70 -1.45 -14.79 14.23
CA ILE A 70 -1.52 -14.15 15.55
C ILE A 70 -0.18 -14.19 16.28
N TYR A 71 0.58 -15.28 16.16
CA TYR A 71 1.94 -15.36 16.71
C TYR A 71 2.91 -14.45 15.96
N LEU A 72 2.76 -14.29 14.65
CA LEU A 72 3.53 -13.32 13.89
C LEU A 72 3.27 -11.89 14.39
N PHE A 73 2.01 -11.52 14.58
CA PHE A 73 1.66 -10.20 15.10
C PHE A 73 2.08 -9.99 16.55
N HIS A 74 2.18 -11.05 17.37
CA HIS A 74 2.71 -10.96 18.73
C HIS A 74 4.13 -10.38 18.75
N PHE A 75 4.94 -10.72 17.75
CA PHE A 75 6.27 -10.13 17.58
C PHE A 75 6.26 -8.76 16.89
N LEU A 76 5.38 -8.56 15.89
CA LEU A 76 5.38 -7.35 15.06
C LEU A 76 4.65 -6.16 15.70
N ILE A 77 3.78 -6.38 16.69
CA ILE A 77 2.91 -5.32 17.23
C ILE A 77 3.72 -4.15 17.80
N ASP A 78 4.82 -4.43 18.51
CA ASP A 78 5.71 -3.43 19.09
C ASP A 78 6.42 -2.58 18.02
N TYR A 79 6.53 -3.10 16.80
CA TYR A 79 7.16 -2.46 15.66
C TYR A 79 6.16 -2.08 14.56
N ALA A 80 4.85 -2.09 14.84
CA ALA A 80 3.81 -1.95 13.83
C ALA A 80 3.97 -0.68 12.99
N GLU A 81 4.33 0.45 13.61
CA GLU A 81 4.59 1.71 12.91
C GLU A 81 5.69 1.55 11.84
N LEU A 82 6.83 0.94 12.20
CA LEU A 82 7.94 0.69 11.29
C LEU A 82 7.57 -0.32 10.20
N VAL A 83 6.88 -1.41 10.59
CA VAL A 83 6.45 -2.46 9.65
C VAL A 83 5.54 -1.88 8.58
N PHE A 84 4.57 -1.03 8.96
CA PHE A 84 3.70 -0.36 8.00
C PHE A 84 4.45 0.61 7.11
N MET A 85 5.35 1.44 7.66
CA MET A 85 6.16 2.37 6.86
C MET A 85 7.05 1.65 5.86
N ILE A 86 7.73 0.57 6.28
CA ILE A 86 8.58 -0.23 5.39
C ILE A 86 7.74 -0.89 4.30
N THR A 87 6.58 -1.45 4.66
CA THR A 87 5.67 -2.10 3.71
C THR A 87 5.16 -1.11 2.67
N ASP A 88 4.82 0.11 3.06
CA ASP A 88 4.43 1.17 2.13
C ASP A 88 5.57 1.53 1.17
N ALA A 89 6.80 1.67 1.70
CA ALA A 89 7.97 1.99 0.89
C ALA A 89 8.29 0.88 -0.12
N LEU A 90 8.25 -0.38 0.31
CA LEU A 90 8.42 -1.54 -0.56
C LEU A 90 7.34 -1.58 -1.65
N THR A 91 6.09 -1.30 -1.29
CA THR A 91 4.97 -1.24 -2.23
C THR A 91 5.17 -0.13 -3.26
N ALA A 92 5.59 1.07 -2.84
CA ALA A 92 5.88 2.18 -3.73
C ALA A 92 7.02 1.85 -4.71
N ILE A 93 8.08 1.20 -4.24
CA ILE A 93 9.20 0.75 -5.07
C ILE A 93 8.76 -0.33 -6.07
N ALA A 94 7.98 -1.31 -5.62
CA ALA A 94 7.47 -2.38 -6.48
C ALA A 94 6.57 -1.81 -7.58
N LEU A 95 5.65 -0.89 -7.23
CA LEU A 95 4.79 -0.22 -8.20
C LEU A 95 5.59 0.62 -9.20
N TYR A 96 6.62 1.34 -8.73
CA TYR A 96 7.50 2.10 -9.63
C TYR A 96 8.16 1.20 -10.66
N PHE A 97 8.73 0.06 -10.25
CA PHE A 97 9.34 -0.88 -11.20
C PHE A 97 8.29 -1.48 -12.16
N ALA A 98 7.12 -1.89 -11.64
CA ALA A 98 6.03 -2.42 -12.45
C ALA A 98 5.59 -1.44 -13.55
N ILE A 99 5.45 -0.15 -13.20
CA ILE A 99 5.07 0.90 -14.16
C ILE A 99 6.17 1.13 -15.19
N GLN A 100 7.44 1.09 -14.79
CA GLN A 100 8.54 1.27 -15.74
C GLN A 100 8.61 0.15 -16.77
N ASP A 101 8.33 -1.09 -16.37
CA ASP A 101 8.29 -2.21 -17.30
C ASP A 101 7.05 -2.16 -18.20
N PHE A 102 5.89 -1.81 -17.64
CA PHE A 102 4.67 -1.59 -18.40
C PHE A 102 4.84 -0.49 -19.47
N ASN A 103 5.43 0.65 -19.10
CA ASN A 103 5.64 1.77 -20.01
C ASN A 103 6.52 1.40 -21.20
N LYS A 104 7.55 0.57 -21.03
CA LYS A 104 8.40 0.09 -22.14
C LYS A 104 7.58 -0.69 -23.16
N VAL A 105 6.74 -1.61 -22.68
CA VAL A 105 5.88 -2.44 -23.53
C VAL A 105 4.87 -1.59 -24.28
N VAL A 106 4.22 -0.66 -23.58
CA VAL A 106 3.24 0.25 -24.20
C VAL A 106 3.89 1.14 -25.25
N VAL A 107 5.05 1.75 -24.95
CA VAL A 107 5.76 2.59 -25.93
C VAL A 107 6.19 1.78 -27.16
N ALA A 108 6.73 0.57 -26.96
CA ALA A 108 7.10 -0.30 -28.07
C ALA A 108 5.89 -0.66 -28.96
N PHE A 109 4.75 -0.98 -28.34
CA PHE A 109 3.50 -1.24 -29.04
C PHE A 109 3.01 -0.01 -29.83
N PHE A 110 3.02 1.18 -29.22
CA PHE A 110 2.63 2.42 -29.90
C PHE A 110 3.55 2.73 -31.09
N LEU A 111 4.86 2.53 -30.96
CA LEU A 111 5.80 2.73 -32.06
C LEU A 111 5.53 1.76 -33.21
N GLN A 112 5.20 0.50 -32.90
CA GLN A 112 4.78 -0.47 -33.91
C GLN A 112 3.50 -0.04 -34.63
N LEU A 113 2.50 0.47 -33.90
CA LEU A 113 1.27 0.99 -34.52
C LEU A 113 1.55 2.19 -35.42
N ASN A 114 2.32 3.17 -34.94
CA ASN A 114 2.65 4.38 -35.71
C ASN A 114 3.43 4.05 -37.00
N SER A 115 4.30 3.04 -36.97
CA SER A 115 5.01 2.56 -38.17
C SER A 115 4.11 1.86 -39.20
N ARG A 116 2.94 1.36 -38.78
CA ARG A 116 2.00 0.61 -39.63
C ARG A 116 0.89 1.48 -40.23
N THR A 117 0.68 2.70 -39.72
CA THR A 117 -0.27 3.66 -40.25
C THR A 117 0.35 4.48 -41.39
N PRO A 118 -0.12 4.35 -42.65
CA PRO A 118 0.35 5.17 -43.75
C PRO A 118 -0.23 6.59 -43.63
N ALA A 119 0.61 7.54 -43.20
CA ALA A 119 0.52 8.99 -43.42
C ALA A 119 -0.88 9.64 -43.58
N SER A 120 -1.85 9.25 -42.75
CA SER A 120 -3.03 10.09 -42.47
C SER A 120 -2.63 10.91 -41.24
N GLY A 121 -2.56 12.23 -41.38
CA GLY A 121 -1.84 13.18 -40.51
C GLY A 121 -2.24 13.31 -39.04
N ALA A 122 -2.76 12.25 -38.40
CA ALA A 122 -2.98 12.17 -36.96
C ALA A 122 -1.83 11.39 -36.31
N SER A 123 -0.87 12.11 -35.71
CA SER A 123 0.17 11.49 -34.88
C SER A 123 -0.48 10.85 -33.64
N VAL A 124 -0.47 9.52 -33.55
CA VAL A 124 -0.96 8.78 -32.38
C VAL A 124 0.16 8.74 -31.33
N LEU A 125 0.51 9.91 -30.77
CA LEU A 125 1.49 10.00 -29.69
C LEU A 125 0.87 9.55 -28.36
N PRO A 126 1.63 8.88 -27.48
CA PRO A 126 1.14 8.50 -26.17
C PRO A 126 0.83 9.75 -25.31
N PRO A 127 -0.19 9.71 -24.44
CA PRO A 127 -0.62 10.88 -23.65
C PRO A 127 0.48 11.51 -22.78
N LEU A 128 1.45 10.71 -22.32
CA LEU A 128 2.56 11.18 -21.49
C LEU A 128 3.57 12.05 -22.25
N LEU A 129 3.69 11.90 -23.58
CA LEU A 129 4.56 12.74 -24.42
C LEU A 129 3.86 14.03 -24.89
N GLN A 130 2.55 14.15 -24.69
CA GLN A 130 1.79 15.38 -25.00
C GLN A 130 1.81 16.39 -23.84
N LEU A 131 2.18 15.96 -22.63
CA LEU A 131 2.23 16.82 -21.44
C LEU A 131 3.59 17.46 -21.18
N SER A 132 4.62 17.18 -22.01
CA SER A 132 5.96 17.76 -21.86
C SER A 132 6.30 18.86 -22.87
N SER A 133 5.29 19.40 -23.59
CA SER A 133 5.42 20.50 -24.55
C SER A 133 4.82 21.79 -24.03
#